data_AF-A0A965LZH1-F1
#
_entry.id   AF-A0A965LZH1-F1
#
_cell.length_a   1.000
_cell.length_b   1.000
_cell.length_c   1.000
_cell.angle_alpha   90.00
_cell.angle_beta   90.00
_cell.angle_gamma   90.00
#
_symmetry.space_group_name_H-M   'P 1'
#
loop_
_entity.id
_entity.type
_entity.pdbx_description
1 polymer ?
#
loop_
_entity_poly.entity_id
_entity_poly.type
_entity_poly.pdbx_seq_one_letter_code
_entity_poly.pdbx_strand_id
1 'polypeptide(L)'
;MSPRERASSVTRAFRAPRQGTSAQISSRNASTPRALTSGRPPDPPLPLESLFDAAPEAWVALHVRSTSTNDIAVAPTIASSESAAALAHLAEIAGGFTSRVSLEPPDAVLLEVRGSFRLFGGAQRLCRQLLDRCGAAGYALHWSLAPTPLAAIVLARAGQGAIVLARDRLVGLLAPLPLALLRWPDDALERLDSVGVRTLGAALRLPRAGFARRFGPKLLLTLDQLTGAAPELRRPVARRERFRAQVEPAFELQ
;
A
#
# COMPACT_ATOMS: atom_id res chain seq x y z
N MET A 1 -19.33 34.36 39.85
CA MET A 1 -18.36 35.22 40.55
C MET A 1 -17.29 34.33 41.15
N SER A 2 -16.02 34.65 40.91
CA SER A 2 -14.82 33.88 41.29
C SER A 2 -14.55 33.91 42.82
N PRO A 3 -13.60 33.13 43.39
CA PRO A 3 -12.17 33.30 43.11
C PRO A 3 -11.33 32.02 42.92
N ARG A 4 -10.22 32.24 42.21
CA ARG A 4 -9.06 31.36 41.98
C ARG A 4 -8.25 31.18 43.27
N GLU A 5 -7.53 30.06 43.38
CA GLU A 5 -6.18 30.08 43.95
C GLU A 5 -5.31 28.90 43.46
N ARG A 6 -4.01 29.20 43.28
CA ARG A 6 -2.97 28.34 42.71
C ARG A 6 -2.05 27.87 43.84
N ALA A 7 -1.47 26.67 43.71
CA ALA A 7 -0.15 26.32 44.26
C ALA A 7 0.41 25.14 43.44
N SER A 8 1.40 25.35 42.56
CA SER A 8 2.84 25.32 42.81
C SER A 8 3.34 24.04 43.49
N SER A 9 4.03 23.19 42.73
CA SER A 9 5.12 22.35 43.24
C SER A 9 6.06 21.99 42.10
N VAL A 10 7.24 22.60 42.14
CA VAL A 10 8.46 22.24 41.43
C VAL A 10 9.43 21.79 42.51
N THR A 11 10.17 20.69 42.33
CA THR A 11 11.65 20.61 42.52
C THR A 11 12.20 19.18 42.62
N ARG A 12 13.13 18.88 41.68
CA ARG A 12 14.33 17.99 41.71
C ARG A 12 14.15 16.49 41.99
N ALA A 13 14.99 15.58 41.47
CA ALA A 13 16.43 15.69 41.23
C ALA A 13 16.94 14.81 40.08
N PHE A 14 17.88 15.38 39.32
CA PHE A 14 18.83 14.70 38.42
C PHE A 14 19.99 14.13 39.24
N ARG A 15 20.44 12.91 38.95
CA ARG A 15 21.76 12.40 39.40
C ARG A 15 22.34 11.36 38.45
N ALA A 16 23.51 11.69 37.90
CA ALA A 16 24.54 10.80 37.35
C ALA A 16 25.88 11.57 37.48
N PRO A 17 27.07 11.00 37.23
CA PRO A 17 27.53 9.60 37.26
C PRO A 17 28.75 9.42 38.21
N ARG A 18 29.35 8.23 38.28
CA ARG A 18 30.73 8.05 38.77
C ARG A 18 31.51 7.15 37.81
N GLN A 19 32.68 7.64 37.41
CA GLN A 19 33.75 6.91 36.73
C GLN A 19 34.83 6.53 37.76
N GLY A 20 35.52 5.41 37.53
CA GLY A 20 36.81 5.03 38.11
C GLY A 20 37.42 3.98 37.16
N THR A 21 38.37 4.33 36.28
CA THR A 21 39.83 4.44 36.45
C THR A 21 40.57 3.08 36.45
N SER A 22 41.23 2.83 35.31
CA SER A 22 42.57 2.24 35.04
C SER A 22 43.02 0.89 35.64
N ALA A 23 43.54 0.01 34.78
CA ALA A 23 44.97 -0.39 34.75
C ALA A 23 45.29 -1.39 33.62
N GLN A 24 46.45 -1.19 33.00
CA GLN A 24 47.11 -2.06 32.01
C GLN A 24 47.73 -3.30 32.68
N ILE A 25 48.05 -4.36 31.92
CA ILE A 25 49.30 -5.16 32.02
C ILE A 25 49.43 -6.13 30.81
N SER A 26 50.67 -6.29 30.39
CA SER A 26 51.20 -6.94 29.20
C SER A 26 51.34 -8.48 29.26
N SER A 27 51.20 -9.09 28.07
CA SER A 27 52.02 -10.16 27.45
C SER A 27 52.11 -11.60 27.99
N ARG A 28 52.11 -12.51 26.99
CA ARG A 28 52.73 -13.85 26.88
C ARG A 28 52.08 -15.03 27.61
N ASN A 29 51.50 -15.96 26.85
CA ASN A 29 52.16 -17.25 26.56
C ASN A 29 51.41 -18.08 25.51
N ALA A 30 52.21 -18.76 24.67
CA ALA A 30 51.77 -19.71 23.67
C ALA A 30 51.37 -21.06 24.30
N SER A 31 50.33 -21.71 23.78
CA SER A 31 50.12 -23.17 23.83
C SER A 31 49.02 -23.56 22.83
N THR A 32 49.43 -24.26 21.78
CA THR A 32 48.61 -24.96 20.76
C THR A 32 48.04 -26.27 21.34
N PRO A 33 47.23 -27.05 20.58
CA PRO A 33 45.80 -26.91 20.36
C PRO A 33 44.97 -27.98 21.12
N ARG A 34 43.67 -27.74 21.32
CA ARG A 34 42.73 -28.81 21.76
C ARG A 34 41.51 -28.83 20.84
N ALA A 35 41.32 -29.97 20.18
CA ALA A 35 40.23 -30.26 19.27
C ALA A 35 38.87 -30.07 19.95
N LEU A 36 37.97 -29.32 19.31
CA LEU A 36 36.56 -29.24 19.65
C LEU A 36 35.72 -29.39 18.37
N THR A 37 35.16 -30.58 18.27
CA THR A 37 33.82 -30.93 17.77
C THR A 37 33.32 -30.19 16.53
N SER A 38 33.06 -30.97 15.48
CA SER A 38 32.26 -30.60 14.31
C SER A 38 30.91 -30.00 14.71
N GLY A 39 30.88 -28.68 14.85
CA GLY A 39 29.65 -27.91 14.78
C GLY A 39 29.18 -27.90 13.34
N ARG A 40 27.96 -28.39 13.09
CA ARG A 40 27.25 -28.18 11.83
C ARG A 40 27.41 -26.69 11.45
N PRO A 41 27.83 -26.36 10.22
CA PRO A 41 27.87 -24.96 9.80
C PRO A 41 26.49 -24.32 10.09
N PRO A 42 26.42 -23.03 10.47
CA PRO A 42 25.13 -22.36 10.59
C PRO A 42 24.35 -22.65 9.31
N ASP A 43 23.09 -23.08 9.45
CA ASP A 43 22.25 -23.35 8.28
C ASP A 43 22.39 -22.14 7.33
N PRO A 44 22.58 -22.38 6.01
CA PRO A 44 22.72 -21.28 5.07
C PRO A 44 21.55 -20.32 5.28
N PRO A 45 21.78 -18.99 5.21
CA PRO A 45 20.66 -18.04 5.27
C PRO A 45 19.63 -18.52 4.25
N LEU A 46 18.37 -18.68 4.69
CA LEU A 46 17.28 -19.16 3.84
C LEU A 46 17.40 -18.47 2.47
N PRO A 47 17.37 -19.20 1.35
CA PRO A 47 17.44 -18.57 0.04
C PRO A 47 16.39 -17.47 -0.02
N LEU A 48 16.79 -16.28 -0.49
CA LEU A 48 15.99 -15.06 -0.51
C LEU A 48 14.61 -15.25 -1.15
N GLU A 49 14.43 -16.32 -1.93
CA GLU A 49 13.20 -16.81 -2.54
C GLU A 49 12.09 -17.09 -1.51
N SER A 50 12.41 -17.54 -0.29
CA SER A 50 11.41 -17.92 0.73
C SER A 50 10.70 -16.73 1.39
N LEU A 51 11.15 -15.48 1.18
CA LEU A 51 10.48 -14.26 1.64
C LEU A 51 9.47 -13.70 0.61
N PHE A 52 9.43 -14.27 -0.60
CA PHE A 52 8.53 -13.84 -1.67
C PHE A 52 7.18 -14.56 -1.66
N ASP A 53 6.97 -15.52 -0.77
CA ASP A 53 5.77 -16.33 -0.73
C ASP A 53 4.74 -15.79 0.28
N ALA A 54 3.66 -15.21 -0.24
CA ALA A 54 2.37 -15.01 0.44
C ALA A 54 1.35 -14.33 -0.51
N ALA A 55 1.82 -13.50 -1.46
CA ALA A 55 1.01 -12.97 -2.55
C ALA A 55 1.88 -12.76 -3.80
N PRO A 56 1.47 -13.29 -4.97
CA PRO A 56 2.22 -13.13 -6.22
C PRO A 56 2.27 -11.67 -6.68
N GLU A 57 1.35 -10.83 -6.22
CA GLU A 57 1.22 -9.43 -6.58
C GLU A 57 1.05 -8.55 -5.34
N ALA A 58 1.45 -7.29 -5.46
CA ALA A 58 1.21 -6.27 -4.44
C ALA A 58 0.85 -4.95 -5.11
N TRP A 59 -0.35 -4.45 -4.82
CA TRP A 59 -0.95 -3.32 -5.49
C TRP A 59 -1.08 -2.13 -4.54
N VAL A 60 -0.48 -0.99 -4.91
CA VAL A 60 -0.76 0.30 -4.26
C VAL A 60 -1.90 0.99 -5.00
N ALA A 61 -2.87 1.51 -4.25
CA ALA A 61 -3.84 2.46 -4.78
C ALA A 61 -3.60 3.84 -4.17
N LEU A 62 -3.58 4.85 -5.02
CA LEU A 62 -3.53 6.27 -4.67
C LEU A 62 -4.89 6.88 -5.00
N HIS A 63 -5.67 7.23 -3.99
CA HIS A 63 -7.01 7.81 -4.14
C HIS A 63 -6.96 9.32 -3.89
N VAL A 64 -7.36 10.09 -4.90
CA VAL A 64 -7.48 11.54 -4.83
C VAL A 64 -8.77 11.88 -4.09
N ARG A 65 -8.65 12.63 -2.99
CA ARG A 65 -9.83 13.11 -2.27
C ARG A 65 -10.60 14.09 -3.15
N SER A 66 -11.92 13.90 -3.26
CA SER A 66 -12.77 14.97 -3.73
C SER A 66 -12.85 16.03 -2.62
N THR A 67 -12.71 17.30 -2.98
CA THR A 67 -12.88 18.42 -2.04
C THR A 67 -14.33 18.65 -1.65
N SER A 68 -15.28 17.87 -2.20
CA SER A 68 -16.68 17.91 -1.78
C SER A 68 -16.85 17.25 -0.42
N THR A 69 -17.33 18.02 0.56
CA THR A 69 -17.40 17.73 2.01
C THR A 69 -18.31 16.55 2.43
N ASN A 70 -18.70 15.64 1.52
CA ASN A 70 -19.62 14.54 1.84
C ASN A 70 -19.18 13.19 1.24
N ASP A 71 -18.07 12.65 1.74
CA ASP A 71 -17.24 11.64 1.06
C ASP A 71 -17.66 10.17 1.27
N ILE A 72 -18.97 9.87 1.45
CA ILE A 72 -19.50 8.49 1.38
C ILE A 72 -20.72 8.33 0.45
N ALA A 73 -21.31 9.41 -0.09
CA ALA A 73 -22.61 9.27 -0.78
C ALA A 73 -22.80 10.05 -2.09
N VAL A 74 -21.79 10.70 -2.67
CA VAL A 74 -22.00 11.44 -3.92
C VAL A 74 -20.86 11.18 -4.89
N ALA A 75 -21.20 10.60 -6.04
CA ALA A 75 -20.29 10.54 -7.19
C ALA A 75 -19.79 11.96 -7.51
N PRO A 76 -18.46 12.21 -7.52
CA PRO A 76 -17.98 13.56 -7.68
C PRO A 76 -18.23 14.06 -9.10
N THR A 77 -19.00 15.15 -9.23
CA THR A 77 -19.01 16.02 -10.42
C THR A 77 -17.82 16.98 -10.34
N ILE A 78 -16.59 16.46 -10.28
CA ILE A 78 -15.43 17.27 -10.67
C ILE A 78 -15.48 17.31 -12.20
N ALA A 79 -15.29 18.49 -12.81
CA ALA A 79 -15.18 18.59 -14.26
C ALA A 79 -14.19 17.53 -14.75
N SER A 80 -14.66 16.60 -15.59
CA SER A 80 -13.96 15.36 -15.92
C SER A 80 -12.53 15.55 -16.40
N SER A 81 -12.18 16.73 -16.89
CA SER A 81 -10.84 17.13 -17.34
C SER A 81 -9.84 17.34 -16.19
N GLU A 82 -10.22 18.01 -15.10
CA GLU A 82 -9.31 18.31 -13.98
C GLU A 82 -8.93 17.04 -13.22
N SER A 83 -9.91 16.17 -12.98
CA SER A 83 -9.66 14.85 -12.39
C SER A 83 -8.76 14.00 -13.29
N ALA A 84 -9.01 13.98 -14.59
CA ALA A 84 -8.17 13.24 -15.53
C ALA A 84 -6.72 13.75 -15.56
N ALA A 85 -6.51 15.07 -15.52
CA ALA A 85 -5.18 15.67 -15.48
C ALA A 85 -4.44 15.32 -14.18
N ALA A 86 -5.13 15.37 -13.03
CA ALA A 86 -4.56 14.96 -11.75
C ALA A 86 -4.14 13.49 -11.74
N LEU A 87 -4.98 12.59 -12.25
CA LEU A 87 -4.66 11.17 -12.36
C LEU A 87 -3.50 10.91 -13.32
N ALA A 88 -3.43 11.62 -14.45
CA ALA A 88 -2.32 11.51 -15.38
C ALA A 88 -0.99 11.94 -14.73
N HIS A 89 -0.97 13.05 -13.99
CA HIS A 89 0.23 13.51 -13.31
C HIS A 89 0.66 12.55 -12.18
N LEU A 90 -0.28 12.05 -11.39
CA LEU A 90 0.00 11.00 -10.40
C LEU A 90 0.56 9.73 -11.03
N ALA A 91 0.08 9.34 -12.22
CA ALA A 91 0.61 8.20 -12.95
C ALA A 91 2.05 8.40 -13.43
N GLU A 92 2.43 9.62 -13.84
CA GLU A 92 3.82 9.94 -14.18
C GLU A 92 4.75 9.84 -12.95
N ILE A 93 4.32 10.36 -11.79
CA ILE A 93 5.06 10.22 -10.54
C ILE A 93 5.21 8.74 -10.16
N ALA A 94 4.11 7.98 -10.25
CA ALA A 94 4.05 6.55 -9.99
C ALA A 94 4.96 5.73 -10.92
N GLY A 95 5.14 6.19 -12.17
CA GLY A 95 6.04 5.59 -13.15
C GLY A 95 7.51 5.54 -12.70
N GLY A 96 7.90 6.36 -11.73
CA GLY A 96 9.22 6.30 -11.09
C GLY A 96 9.42 5.11 -10.14
N PHE A 97 8.36 4.36 -9.81
CA PHE A 97 8.38 3.24 -8.86
C PHE A 97 8.07 1.88 -9.50
N THR A 98 7.31 1.88 -10.59
CA THR A 98 6.99 0.66 -11.36
C THR A 98 6.61 1.02 -12.80
N SER A 99 6.82 0.09 -13.73
CA SER A 99 6.29 0.20 -15.10
C SER A 99 4.82 -0.21 -15.21
N ARG A 100 4.25 -0.81 -14.15
CA ARG A 100 2.88 -1.34 -14.12
C ARG A 100 1.95 -0.37 -13.39
N VAL A 101 1.69 0.77 -14.02
CA VAL A 101 0.78 1.81 -13.50
C VAL A 101 -0.50 1.81 -14.31
N SER A 102 -1.67 1.83 -13.66
CA SER A 102 -3.00 1.87 -14.30
C SER A 102 -3.83 3.02 -13.74
N LEU A 103 -4.65 3.65 -14.59
CA LEU A 103 -5.63 4.65 -14.14
C LEU A 103 -6.95 3.96 -13.77
N GLU A 104 -7.58 4.43 -12.70
CA GLU A 104 -8.93 4.09 -12.27
C GLU A 104 -9.73 5.39 -12.15
N PRO A 105 -10.23 5.95 -13.27
CA PRO A 105 -11.05 7.15 -13.21
C PRO A 105 -12.34 6.93 -12.41
N PRO A 106 -12.88 8.00 -11.80
CA PRO A 106 -12.37 9.38 -11.78
C PRO A 106 -11.28 9.70 -10.75
N ASP A 107 -10.90 8.77 -9.86
CA ASP A 107 -10.33 9.14 -8.56
C ASP A 107 -9.09 8.36 -8.11
N ALA A 108 -8.63 7.36 -8.85
CA ALA A 108 -7.51 6.54 -8.38
C ALA A 108 -6.43 6.22 -9.43
N VAL A 109 -5.21 6.02 -8.94
CA VAL A 109 -4.08 5.44 -9.67
C VAL A 109 -3.65 4.15 -8.98
N LEU A 110 -3.47 3.09 -9.76
CA LEU A 110 -3.03 1.77 -9.31
C LEU A 110 -1.59 1.50 -9.74
N LEU A 111 -0.83 0.87 -8.87
CA LEU A 111 0.56 0.47 -9.12
C LEU A 111 0.76 -0.97 -8.67
N GLU A 112 1.21 -1.86 -9.56
CA GLU A 112 1.75 -3.16 -9.16
C GLU A 112 3.23 -2.99 -8.81
N VAL A 113 3.61 -3.29 -7.58
CA VAL A 113 4.91 -2.90 -6.99
C VAL A 113 5.70 -4.07 -6.40
N ARG A 114 5.22 -5.32 -6.51
CA ARG A 114 5.87 -6.48 -5.88
C ARG A 114 7.32 -6.62 -6.32
N GLY A 115 7.56 -6.51 -7.63
CA GLY A 115 8.91 -6.58 -8.22
C GLY A 115 9.84 -5.44 -7.78
N SER A 116 9.27 -4.30 -7.38
CA SER A 116 10.03 -3.11 -6.98
C SER A 116 10.50 -3.14 -5.54
N PHE A 117 9.98 -4.03 -4.68
CA PHE A 117 10.30 -4.03 -3.25
C PHE A 117 11.80 -4.10 -2.96
N ARG A 118 12.56 -4.94 -3.68
CA ARG A 118 14.00 -5.06 -3.47
C ARG A 118 14.74 -3.75 -3.77
N LEU A 119 14.37 -3.07 -4.85
CA LEU A 119 15.00 -1.82 -5.28
C LEU A 119 14.79 -0.69 -4.25
N PHE A 120 13.60 -0.63 -3.64
CA PHE A 120 13.24 0.42 -2.71
C PHE A 120 13.47 0.06 -1.23
N GLY A 121 14.06 -1.11 -0.94
CA GLY A 121 14.34 -1.55 0.43
C GLY A 121 13.09 -1.98 1.22
N GLY A 122 12.09 -2.53 0.53
CA GLY A 122 10.87 -3.09 1.09
C GLY A 122 9.61 -2.25 0.85
N ALA A 123 8.44 -2.86 1.09
CA ALA A 123 7.13 -2.28 0.83
C ALA A 123 6.90 -0.94 1.57
N GLN A 124 7.29 -0.85 2.84
CA GLN A 124 7.10 0.35 3.67
C GLN A 124 7.90 1.54 3.15
N ARG A 125 9.18 1.31 2.81
CA ARG A 125 10.06 2.35 2.26
C ARG A 125 9.59 2.81 0.89
N LEU A 126 9.14 1.87 0.05
CA LEU A 126 8.53 2.18 -1.25
C LEU A 126 7.31 3.09 -1.07
N CYS A 127 6.34 2.70 -0.25
CA CYS A 127 5.12 3.47 -0.04
C CYS A 127 5.43 4.86 0.52
N ARG A 128 6.33 4.97 1.50
CA ARG A 128 6.76 6.26 2.06
C ARG A 128 7.35 7.17 0.99
N GLN A 129 8.32 6.68 0.20
CA GLN A 129 8.94 7.49 -0.85
C GLN A 129 7.93 7.91 -1.93
N LEU A 130 6.99 7.04 -2.29
CA LEU A 130 5.93 7.35 -3.23
C LEU A 130 5.04 8.47 -2.70
N LEU A 131 4.58 8.36 -1.45
CA LEU A 131 3.71 9.36 -0.82
C LEU A 131 4.44 10.69 -0.59
N ASP A 132 5.72 10.67 -0.22
CA ASP A 132 6.56 11.86 -0.08
C ASP A 132 6.63 12.62 -1.43
N ARG A 133 6.80 11.90 -2.55
CA ARG A 133 6.80 12.51 -3.90
C ARG A 133 5.43 13.04 -4.31
N CYS A 134 4.35 12.30 -4.04
CA CYS A 134 2.99 12.77 -4.31
C CYS A 134 2.65 14.02 -3.49
N GLY A 135 3.07 14.05 -2.21
CA GLY A 135 2.89 15.20 -1.31
C GLY A 135 3.70 16.42 -1.77
N ALA A 136 4.94 16.23 -2.21
CA ALA A 136 5.75 17.29 -2.79
C ALA A 136 5.14 17.88 -4.08
N ALA A 137 4.35 17.09 -4.81
CA ALA A 137 3.59 17.53 -5.98
C ALA A 137 2.21 18.16 -5.62
N GLY A 138 1.90 18.31 -4.33
CA GLY A 138 0.69 18.98 -3.85
C GLY A 138 -0.54 18.09 -3.65
N TYR A 139 -0.39 16.76 -3.71
CA TYR A 139 -1.52 15.84 -3.53
C TYR A 139 -1.70 15.38 -2.08
N ALA A 140 -2.92 15.54 -1.56
CA ALA A 140 -3.38 14.88 -0.34
C ALA A 140 -4.17 13.63 -0.70
N LEU A 141 -3.61 12.45 -0.40
CA LEU A 141 -4.12 11.17 -0.88
C LEU A 141 -4.56 10.28 0.27
N HIS A 142 -5.65 9.53 0.06
CA HIS A 142 -5.81 8.26 0.75
C HIS A 142 -5.10 7.17 -0.04
N TRP A 143 -4.55 6.17 0.63
CA TRP A 143 -3.81 5.12 -0.03
C TRP A 143 -3.91 3.81 0.72
N SER A 144 -3.60 2.72 0.02
CA SER A 144 -3.38 1.42 0.65
C SER A 144 -2.45 0.57 -0.21
N LEU A 145 -1.88 -0.48 0.38
CA LEU A 145 -1.19 -1.57 -0.30
C LEU A 145 -1.93 -2.86 0.00
N ALA A 146 -2.38 -3.58 -1.03
CA ALA A 146 -3.18 -4.81 -0.91
C ALA A 146 -2.70 -5.89 -1.90
N PRO A 147 -3.04 -7.18 -1.71
CA PRO A 147 -2.60 -8.25 -2.62
C PRO A 147 -3.45 -8.35 -3.91
N THR A 148 -4.49 -7.52 -4.06
CA THR A 148 -5.33 -7.44 -5.27
C THR A 148 -5.58 -5.98 -5.63
N PRO A 149 -5.75 -5.63 -6.92
CA PRO A 149 -5.95 -4.25 -7.33
C PRO A 149 -7.24 -3.66 -6.74
N LEU A 150 -8.36 -4.38 -6.86
CA LEU A 150 -9.64 -3.90 -6.34
C LEU A 150 -9.64 -3.71 -4.82
N ALA A 151 -9.02 -4.61 -4.05
CA ALA A 151 -8.88 -4.38 -2.61
C ALA A 151 -8.07 -3.12 -2.28
N ALA A 152 -6.99 -2.86 -3.03
CA ALA A 152 -6.19 -1.66 -2.81
C ALA A 152 -7.04 -0.40 -3.02
N ILE A 153 -7.84 -0.37 -4.11
CA ILE A 153 -8.77 0.73 -4.38
C ILE A 153 -9.77 0.90 -3.23
N VAL A 154 -10.46 -0.18 -2.85
CA VAL A 154 -11.52 -0.13 -1.83
C VAL A 154 -10.98 0.34 -0.47
N LEU A 155 -9.82 -0.17 -0.05
CA LEU A 155 -9.18 0.24 1.21
C LEU A 155 -8.69 1.69 1.16
N ALA A 156 -8.19 2.15 0.00
CA ALA A 156 -7.80 3.55 -0.19
C ALA A 156 -9.02 4.47 -0.16
N ARG A 157 -10.12 4.14 -0.86
CA ARG A 157 -11.37 4.91 -0.82
C ARG A 157 -11.95 4.97 0.59
N ALA A 158 -11.86 3.88 1.36
CA ALA A 158 -12.27 3.84 2.76
C ALA A 158 -11.41 4.72 3.69
N GLY A 159 -10.30 5.28 3.23
CA GLY A 159 -9.38 6.08 4.04
C GLY A 159 -8.62 5.28 5.10
N GLN A 160 -8.55 3.95 4.97
CA GLN A 160 -8.00 3.08 6.02
C GLN A 160 -6.48 2.97 6.03
N GLY A 161 -5.75 3.60 5.11
CA GLY A 161 -4.28 3.74 5.19
C GLY A 161 -3.55 2.46 5.57
N ALA A 162 -3.79 1.35 4.85
CA ALA A 162 -3.37 0.02 5.28
C ALA A 162 -2.28 -0.58 4.39
N ILE A 163 -1.35 -1.33 4.98
CA ILE A 163 -0.46 -2.25 4.27
C ILE A 163 -0.89 -3.67 4.62
N VAL A 164 -1.40 -4.39 3.62
CA VAL A 164 -1.89 -5.76 3.73
C VAL A 164 -1.28 -6.55 2.59
N LEU A 165 -0.42 -7.52 2.91
CA LEU A 165 0.17 -8.39 1.88
C LEU A 165 -0.37 -9.82 1.98
N ALA A 166 -0.89 -10.20 3.14
CA ALA A 166 -1.39 -11.55 3.39
C ALA A 166 -2.91 -11.62 3.14
N ARG A 167 -3.33 -12.56 2.30
CA ARG A 167 -4.74 -12.71 1.88
C ARG A 167 -5.66 -13.14 3.03
N ASP A 168 -5.14 -13.89 3.99
CA ASP A 168 -5.86 -14.31 5.20
C ASP A 168 -6.35 -13.12 6.06
N ARG A 169 -5.58 -12.02 6.09
CA ARG A 169 -5.94 -10.78 6.79
C ARG A 169 -6.85 -9.86 5.99
N LEU A 170 -6.87 -10.02 4.67
CA LEU A 170 -7.57 -9.12 3.77
C LEU A 170 -9.08 -9.08 4.03
N VAL A 171 -9.73 -10.25 4.13
CA VAL A 171 -11.19 -10.34 4.29
C VAL A 171 -11.65 -9.65 5.57
N GLY A 172 -10.89 -9.75 6.66
CA GLY A 172 -11.23 -9.09 7.93
C GLY A 172 -11.25 -7.56 7.83
N LEU A 173 -10.34 -6.97 7.05
CA LEU A 173 -10.28 -5.53 6.83
C LEU A 173 -11.36 -5.04 5.87
N LEU A 174 -11.70 -5.85 4.86
CA LEU A 174 -12.77 -5.52 3.91
C LEU A 174 -14.17 -5.69 4.53
N ALA A 175 -14.36 -6.68 5.40
CA ALA A 175 -15.66 -7.07 5.92
C ALA A 175 -16.55 -5.92 6.47
N PRO A 176 -16.04 -4.97 7.27
CA PRO A 176 -16.85 -3.88 7.80
C PRO A 176 -17.17 -2.77 6.79
N LEU A 177 -16.50 -2.75 5.62
CA LEU A 177 -16.63 -1.65 4.68
C LEU A 177 -17.98 -1.69 3.91
N PRO A 178 -18.55 -0.53 3.58
CA PRO A 178 -19.81 -0.45 2.84
C PRO A 178 -19.64 -0.88 1.38
N LEU A 179 -20.71 -1.45 0.79
CA LEU A 179 -20.72 -1.88 -0.61
C LEU A 179 -20.55 -0.74 -1.61
N ALA A 180 -20.94 0.49 -1.25
CA ALA A 180 -20.83 1.67 -2.10
C ALA A 180 -19.39 1.91 -2.62
N LEU A 181 -18.36 1.46 -1.90
CA LEU A 181 -16.96 1.59 -2.32
C LEU A 181 -16.61 0.79 -3.59
N LEU A 182 -17.40 -0.24 -3.92
CA LEU A 182 -17.27 -1.00 -5.16
C LEU A 182 -17.81 -0.24 -6.38
N ARG A 183 -18.56 0.85 -6.18
CA ARG A 183 -19.22 1.62 -7.25
C ARG A 183 -20.02 0.74 -8.20
N TRP A 184 -20.75 -0.21 -7.62
CA TRP A 184 -21.77 -0.93 -8.36
C TRP A 184 -22.91 -0.01 -8.77
N PRO A 185 -23.70 -0.39 -9.78
CA PRO A 185 -24.93 0.32 -10.13
C PRO A 185 -25.85 0.50 -8.92
N ASP A 186 -26.48 1.68 -8.83
CA ASP A 186 -27.32 2.04 -7.68
C ASP A 186 -28.49 1.06 -7.49
N ASP A 187 -29.09 0.57 -8.58
CA ASP A 187 -30.16 -0.44 -8.55
C ASP A 187 -29.71 -1.75 -7.89
N ALA A 188 -28.45 -2.16 -8.12
CA ALA A 188 -27.90 -3.35 -7.46
C ALA A 188 -27.65 -3.11 -5.97
N LEU A 189 -27.18 -1.93 -5.60
CA LEU A 189 -26.98 -1.54 -4.21
C LEU A 189 -28.31 -1.45 -3.44
N GLU A 190 -29.33 -0.81 -4.02
CA GLU A 190 -30.68 -0.71 -3.43
C GLU A 190 -31.31 -2.10 -3.24
N ARG A 191 -31.17 -2.99 -4.22
CA ARG A 191 -31.68 -4.36 -4.10
C ARG A 191 -30.97 -5.16 -3.02
N LEU A 192 -29.65 -5.00 -2.86
CA LEU A 192 -28.90 -5.61 -1.76
C LEU A 192 -29.31 -5.00 -0.40
N ASP A 193 -29.53 -3.69 -0.36
CA ASP A 193 -30.02 -2.99 0.83
C ASP A 193 -31.39 -3.51 1.29
N SER A 194 -32.30 -3.75 0.33
CA SER A 194 -33.65 -4.26 0.58
C SER A 194 -33.69 -5.62 1.29
N VAL A 195 -32.61 -6.40 1.19
CA VAL A 195 -32.43 -7.69 1.87
C VAL A 195 -31.42 -7.63 3.03
N GLY A 196 -31.05 -6.42 3.45
CA GLY A 196 -30.19 -6.15 4.61
C GLY A 196 -28.68 -6.28 4.36
N VAL A 197 -28.24 -6.34 3.10
CA VAL A 197 -26.84 -6.55 2.74
C VAL A 197 -26.20 -5.20 2.40
N ARG A 198 -25.49 -4.62 3.38
CA ARG A 198 -24.89 -3.26 3.29
C ARG A 198 -23.36 -3.24 3.22
N THR A 199 -22.72 -4.31 3.66
CA THR A 199 -21.25 -4.39 3.80
C THR A 199 -20.65 -5.47 2.92
N LEU A 200 -19.36 -5.33 2.60
CA LEU A 200 -18.62 -6.33 1.84
C LEU A 200 -18.64 -7.68 2.55
N GLY A 201 -18.47 -7.70 3.87
CA GLY A 201 -18.50 -8.93 4.65
C GLY A 201 -19.87 -9.63 4.62
N ALA A 202 -20.97 -8.86 4.59
CA ALA A 202 -22.30 -9.42 4.43
C ALA A 202 -22.48 -10.04 3.04
N ALA A 203 -22.05 -9.34 1.98
CA ALA A 203 -22.14 -9.84 0.61
C ALA A 203 -21.27 -11.10 0.39
N LEU A 204 -20.05 -11.13 0.94
CA LEU A 204 -19.13 -12.26 0.84
C LEU A 204 -19.64 -13.54 1.55
N ARG A 205 -20.55 -13.41 2.51
CA ARG A 205 -21.18 -14.57 3.20
C ARG A 205 -22.36 -15.16 2.43
N LEU A 206 -22.88 -14.47 1.39
CA LEU A 206 -24.03 -14.97 0.64
C LEU A 206 -23.66 -16.21 -0.19
N PRO A 207 -24.58 -17.16 -0.38
CA PRO A 207 -24.35 -18.30 -1.26
C PRO A 207 -24.08 -17.84 -2.69
N ARG A 208 -22.91 -18.21 -3.22
CA ARG A 208 -22.40 -17.73 -4.52
C ARG A 208 -23.36 -17.99 -5.68
N ALA A 209 -23.93 -19.19 -5.76
CA ALA A 209 -24.91 -19.55 -6.80
C ALA A 209 -26.20 -18.71 -6.69
N GLY A 210 -26.67 -18.45 -5.47
CA GLY A 210 -27.83 -17.60 -5.23
C GLY A 210 -27.56 -16.14 -5.59
N PHE A 211 -26.36 -15.65 -5.26
CA PHE A 211 -25.90 -14.31 -5.59
C PHE A 211 -25.84 -14.09 -7.11
N ALA A 212 -25.14 -14.97 -7.84
CA ALA A 212 -25.04 -14.88 -9.29
C ALA A 212 -26.40 -14.90 -9.99
N ARG A 213 -27.33 -15.74 -9.51
CA ARG A 213 -28.68 -15.82 -10.09
C ARG A 213 -29.49 -14.54 -9.89
N ARG A 214 -29.35 -13.86 -8.74
CA ARG A 214 -30.15 -12.69 -8.39
C ARG A 214 -29.53 -11.36 -8.85
N PHE A 215 -28.21 -11.23 -8.74
CA PHE A 215 -27.46 -9.99 -8.98
C PHE A 215 -26.53 -10.06 -10.20
N GLY A 216 -26.41 -11.22 -10.81
CA GLY A 216 -25.64 -11.45 -12.02
C GLY A 216 -24.20 -11.91 -11.76
N PRO A 217 -23.58 -12.56 -12.77
CA PRO A 217 -22.22 -13.10 -12.65
C PRO A 217 -21.15 -12.00 -12.56
N LYS A 218 -21.41 -10.81 -13.10
CA LYS A 218 -20.44 -9.69 -13.10
C LYS A 218 -20.14 -9.19 -11.68
N LEU A 219 -21.17 -9.02 -10.84
CA LEU A 219 -20.98 -8.58 -9.45
C LEU A 219 -20.32 -9.67 -8.62
N LEU A 220 -20.64 -10.95 -8.89
CA LEU A 220 -19.94 -12.06 -8.24
C LEU A 220 -18.45 -12.05 -8.59
N LEU A 221 -18.12 -11.85 -9.87
CA LEU A 221 -16.73 -11.74 -10.32
C LEU A 221 -16.01 -10.58 -9.61
N THR A 222 -16.67 -9.43 -9.40
CA THR A 222 -16.10 -8.33 -8.63
C THR A 222 -15.76 -8.75 -7.19
N LEU A 223 -16.62 -9.52 -6.52
CA LEU A 223 -16.32 -10.06 -5.17
C LEU A 223 -15.16 -11.06 -5.18
N ASP A 224 -15.02 -11.83 -6.26
CA ASP A 224 -13.93 -12.77 -6.44
C ASP A 224 -12.60 -12.06 -6.67
N GLN A 225 -12.60 -11.01 -7.49
CA GLN A 225 -11.44 -10.17 -7.74
C GLN A 225 -11.02 -9.42 -6.48
N LEU A 226 -11.99 -8.93 -5.70
CA LEU A 226 -11.78 -8.24 -4.44
C LEU A 226 -11.03 -9.11 -3.41
N THR A 227 -11.34 -10.41 -3.37
CA THR A 227 -10.70 -11.37 -2.45
C THR A 227 -9.51 -12.11 -3.06
N GLY A 228 -9.34 -11.97 -4.37
CA GLY A 228 -8.33 -12.66 -5.17
C GLY A 228 -8.66 -14.11 -5.51
N ALA A 229 -9.91 -14.54 -5.31
CA ALA A 229 -10.41 -15.82 -5.80
C ALA A 229 -10.46 -15.89 -7.33
N ALA A 230 -10.55 -14.73 -8.00
CA ALA A 230 -10.38 -14.60 -9.44
C ALA A 230 -9.30 -13.54 -9.76
N PRO A 231 -8.51 -13.71 -10.83
CA PRO A 231 -7.56 -12.69 -11.25
C PRO A 231 -8.28 -11.46 -11.82
N GLU A 232 -7.65 -10.31 -11.67
CA GLU A 232 -8.11 -9.04 -12.22
C GLU A 232 -7.00 -8.43 -13.09
N LEU A 233 -7.23 -8.36 -14.39
CA LEU A 233 -6.28 -7.78 -15.32
C LEU A 233 -6.42 -6.27 -15.36
N ARG A 234 -5.34 -5.55 -15.08
CA ARG A 234 -5.27 -4.09 -15.21
C ARG A 234 -4.38 -3.71 -16.37
N ARG A 235 -4.87 -2.84 -17.25
CA ARG A 235 -4.13 -2.35 -18.41
C ARG A 235 -3.19 -1.22 -17.96
N PRO A 236 -1.88 -1.35 -18.12
CA PRO A 236 -0.97 -0.26 -17.78
C PRO A 236 -1.18 0.95 -18.71
N VAL A 237 -0.93 2.14 -18.19
CA VAL A 237 -0.78 3.36 -18.99
C VAL A 237 0.40 3.15 -19.92
N ALA A 238 0.18 3.38 -21.21
CA ALA A 238 1.27 3.35 -22.19
C ALA A 238 2.23 4.50 -21.85
N ARG A 239 3.44 4.14 -21.41
CA ARG A 239 4.50 5.14 -21.26
C ARG A 239 4.79 5.74 -22.63
N ARG A 240 4.95 7.05 -22.71
CA ARG A 240 5.40 7.68 -23.96
C ARG A 240 6.86 7.27 -24.19
N GLU A 241 7.08 6.26 -25.02
CA GLU A 241 8.40 5.75 -25.39
C GLU A 241 9.11 6.68 -26.39
N ARG A 242 9.33 7.94 -26.01
CA ARG A 242 10.21 8.85 -26.76
C ARG A 242 11.50 9.03 -25.97
N PHE A 243 12.39 8.07 -26.12
CA PHE A 243 13.76 8.17 -25.62
C PHE A 243 14.62 8.77 -26.74
N ARG A 244 15.13 9.99 -26.52
CA ARG A 244 16.12 10.59 -27.40
C ARG A 244 17.43 10.69 -26.62
N ALA A 245 18.39 9.86 -26.99
CA ALA A 245 19.78 10.04 -26.58
C ALA A 245 20.52 10.71 -27.74
N GLN A 246 21.18 11.83 -27.46
CA GLN A 246 22.12 12.43 -28.39
C GLN A 246 23.49 12.31 -27.74
N VAL A 247 24.43 11.68 -28.45
CA VAL A 247 25.84 11.63 -28.06
C VAL A 247 26.58 12.41 -29.13
N GLU A 248 27.32 13.43 -28.71
CA GLU A 248 28.22 14.15 -29.60
C GLU A 248 29.48 13.29 -29.79
N PRO A 249 29.82 12.88 -31.03
CA PRO A 249 30.99 12.08 -31.27
C PRO A 249 32.26 12.89 -30.93
N ALA A 250 33.26 12.24 -30.34
CA ALA A 250 34.55 12.86 -30.02
C ALA A 250 35.45 13.04 -31.26
N PHE A 251 34.93 12.86 -32.47
CA PHE A 251 35.65 12.94 -33.73
C PHE A 251 34.74 13.42 -34.86
N GLU A 252 35.33 14.03 -35.88
CA GLU A 252 34.66 14.45 -37.12
C GLU A 252 34.98 13.45 -38.24
N LEU A 253 34.00 13.17 -39.10
CA LEU A 253 34.20 12.38 -40.32
C LEU A 253 34.69 13.33 -41.44
N GLN A 254 35.88 13.08 -41.98
CA GLN A 254 36.42 13.76 -43.16
C GLN A 254 35.92 13.13 -44.46
#